data_AF-A0A8B4U261-F1
#
_entry.id   AF-A0A8B4U261-F1
#
_cell.length_a   1.000
_cell.length_b   1.000
_cell.length_c   1.000
_cell.angle_alpha   90.00
_cell.angle_beta   90.00
_cell.angle_gamma   90.00
#
_symmetry.space_group_name_H-M   'P 1'
#
loop_
_entity.id
_entity.type
_entity.pdbx_description
1 polymer ?
#
loop_
_entity_poly.entity_id
_entity_poly.type
_entity_poly.pdbx_seq_one_letter_code
_entity_poly.pdbx_strand_id
1 'polypeptide(L)' 'MRKPDYYAYVTQESQPDTQGEKNTYWTKVGVAFAHHGKAGLNIVLTPGIAVSGKLVLLEPREENSPQQSTAPVETAQ' A
#
# COMPACT_ATOMS: atom_id res chain seq x y z
N MET A 1 -22.02 1.66 1.62
CA MET A 1 -20.93 0.66 1.75
C MET A 1 -20.14 0.97 3.01
N ARG A 2 -19.82 -0.02 3.85
CA ARG A 2 -19.07 0.20 5.10
C ARG A 2 -17.64 0.65 4.76
N LYS A 3 -17.12 1.67 5.45
CA LYS A 3 -15.71 2.07 5.32
C LYS A 3 -14.81 0.90 5.73
N PRO A 4 -13.73 0.61 5.00
CA PRO A 4 -12.79 -0.42 5.39
C PRO A 4 -12.06 -0.03 6.67
N ASP A 5 -11.76 -1.03 7.49
CA ASP A 5 -10.96 -0.83 8.71
C ASP A 5 -9.46 -0.65 8.31
N TYR A 6 -9.01 -1.31 7.23
CA TYR A 6 -7.67 -1.17 6.67
C TYR A 6 -7.65 -1.17 5.13
N TYR A 7 -6.63 -0.55 4.55
CA TYR A 7 -6.20 -0.77 3.17
C TYR A 7 -5.09 -1.81 3.11
N ALA A 8 -5.15 -2.67 2.09
CA ALA A 8 -4.17 -3.73 1.88
C ALA A 8 -3.23 -3.36 0.73
N TYR A 9 -1.92 -3.45 0.98
CA TYR A 9 -0.86 -3.10 0.04
C TYR A 9 0.11 -4.25 -0.14
N VAL A 10 0.65 -4.40 -1.35
CA VAL A 10 1.88 -5.14 -1.59
C VAL A 10 3.03 -4.14 -1.69
N THR A 11 4.14 -4.46 -1.04
CA THR A 11 5.38 -3.67 -1.06
C THR A 11 6.43 -4.35 -1.91
N GLN A 12 7.05 -3.61 -2.81
CA GLN A 12 8.20 -4.08 -3.58
C GLN A 12 9.37 -3.12 -3.40
N GLU A 13 10.50 -3.63 -2.91
CA GLU A 13 11.73 -2.86 -2.87
C GLU A 13 12.30 -2.75 -4.28
N SER A 14 12.65 -1.53 -4.68
CA SER A 14 13.39 -1.28 -5.91
C SER A 14 14.84 -1.73 -5.77
N GLN A 15 15.46 -2.06 -6.90
CA GLN A 15 16.91 -2.16 -6.94
C GLN A 15 17.50 -0.76 -6.67
N PRO A 16 18.63 -0.67 -5.93
CA PRO A 16 19.30 0.60 -5.72
C PRO A 16 19.59 1.26 -7.06
N ASP A 17 19.28 2.55 -7.18
CA ASP A 17 19.65 3.32 -8.37
C ASP A 17 21.18 3.57 -8.42
N THR A 18 21.63 4.31 -9.43
CA THR A 18 23.06 4.65 -9.59
C THR A 18 23.63 5.49 -8.44
N GLN A 19 22.78 6.08 -7.59
CA GLN A 19 23.17 6.81 -6.38
C GLN A 19 23.03 5.97 -5.10
N GLY A 20 22.57 4.72 -5.22
CA GLY A 20 22.40 3.79 -4.12
C GLY A 20 21.10 3.97 -3.35
N GLU A 21 20.17 4.79 -3.83
CA GLU A 21 18.89 5.01 -3.15
C GLU A 21 17.95 3.82 -3.38
N LYS A 22 17.34 3.33 -2.29
CA LYS A 22 16.32 2.28 -2.34
C LYS A 22 14.95 2.89 -2.11
N ASN A 23 14.09 2.79 -3.11
CA ASN A 23 12.68 3.16 -3.01
C ASN A 23 11.80 1.93 -2.79
N THR A 24 10.68 2.09 -2.08
CA THR A 24 9.66 1.04 -1.92
C THR A 24 8.41 1.43 -2.68
N TYR A 25 8.00 0.60 -3.63
CA TYR A 25 6.73 0.76 -4.34
C TYR A 25 5.59 0.12 -3.57
N TRP A 26 4.56 0.90 -3.28
CA TRP A 26 3.37 0.48 -2.55
C TRP A 26 2.19 0.39 -3.51
N THR A 27 1.73 -0.82 -3.77
CA THR A 27 0.55 -1.04 -4.62
C THR A 27 -0.64 -1.43 -3.76
N LYS A 28 -1.70 -0.61 -3.77
CA LYS A 28 -2.96 -0.98 -3.09
C LYS A 28 -3.64 -2.10 -3.86
N VAL A 29 -3.90 -3.22 -3.19
CA VAL A 29 -4.45 -4.45 -3.80
C VAL A 29 -5.80 -4.86 -3.23
N GLY A 30 -6.24 -4.19 -2.17
CA GLY A 30 -7.52 -4.50 -1.54
C GLY A 30 -7.78 -3.72 -0.27
N VAL A 31 -8.68 -4.27 0.53
CA VAL A 31 -9.11 -3.73 1.81
C VAL A 31 -9.24 -4.87 2.83
N ALA A 32 -9.24 -4.53 4.12
CA ALA A 32 -9.52 -5.50 5.16
C ALA A 32 -10.55 -4.98 6.17
N PHE A 33 -11.26 -5.93 6.80
CA PHE A 33 -12.28 -5.69 7.81
C PHE A 33 -12.09 -6.64 8.99
N ALA A 34 -12.53 -6.22 10.18
CA ALA A 34 -12.61 -7.11 11.34
C ALA A 34 -13.49 -8.34 11.05
N HIS A 35 -13.01 -9.53 11.40
CA HIS A 35 -13.73 -10.78 11.13
C HIS A 35 -14.90 -10.98 12.11
N HIS A 36 -16.09 -10.47 11.77
CA HIS A 36 -17.37 -10.76 12.44
C HIS A 36 -17.33 -10.87 13.98
N GLY A 37 -16.60 -9.97 14.65
CA GLY A 37 -16.49 -9.93 16.12
C GLY A 37 -15.53 -10.95 16.74
N LYS A 38 -14.75 -11.69 15.94
CA LYS A 38 -13.65 -12.54 16.41
C LYS A 38 -12.30 -11.84 16.22
N ALA A 39 -11.29 -12.36 16.91
CA ALA A 39 -9.91 -11.98 16.66
C ALA A 39 -9.49 -12.44 15.25
N GLY A 40 -9.27 -11.49 14.33
CA GLY A 40 -8.85 -11.76 12.96
C GLY A 40 -9.37 -10.73 11.96
N LEU A 41 -8.87 -10.81 10.73
CA LEU A 41 -9.22 -9.91 9.63
C LEU A 41 -9.67 -10.70 8.39
N ASN A 42 -10.71 -10.22 7.74
CA ASN A 42 -11.08 -10.64 6.38
C ASN A 42 -10.43 -9.68 5.40
N ILE A 43 -9.67 -10.21 4.44
CA ILE A 43 -9.06 -9.42 3.37
C ILE A 43 -9.86 -9.62 2.09
N VAL A 44 -10.27 -8.53 1.48
CA VAL A 44 -10.94 -8.52 0.17
C VAL A 44 -9.97 -7.94 -0.84
N LEU A 45 -9.45 -8.80 -1.70
CA LEU A 45 -8.60 -8.41 -2.82
C LEU A 45 -9.46 -7.90 -3.98
N THR A 46 -8.92 -6.97 -4.77
CA THR A 46 -9.54 -6.60 -6.04
C THR A 46 -9.70 -7.85 -6.91
N PRO A 47 -10.88 -8.14 -7.46
CA PRO A 47 -11.08 -9.33 -8.29
C PRO A 47 -10.10 -9.40 -9.47
N GLY A 48 -9.65 -10.61 -9.80
CA GLY A 48 -8.78 -10.86 -10.96
C GLY A 48 -7.29 -10.56 -10.74
N ILE A 49 -6.87 -10.21 -9.53
CA ILE A 49 -5.45 -10.03 -9.21
C ILE A 49 -4.86 -11.28 -8.54
N ALA A 50 -3.63 -11.60 -8.86
CA ALA A 50 -2.79 -12.48 -8.06
C ALA A 50 -1.77 -11.62 -7.31
N VAL A 51 -1.58 -11.89 -6.02
CA VAL A 51 -0.58 -11.20 -5.19
C VAL A 51 0.34 -12.21 -4.53
N SER A 52 1.61 -11.84 -4.38
CA SER A 52 2.64 -12.66 -3.74
C SER A 52 3.54 -11.79 -2.85
N GLY A 53 4.16 -12.42 -1.85
CA GLY A 53 5.07 -11.74 -0.93
C GLY A 53 4.36 -11.14 0.27
N LYS A 54 4.78 -9.95 0.70
CA LYS A 54 4.29 -9.30 1.91
C LYS A 54 3.05 -8.46 1.62
N LEU A 55 1.96 -8.77 2.32
CA LEU A 55 0.76 -7.93 2.38
C LEU A 55 0.80 -7.07 3.64
N VAL A 56 0.68 -5.75 3.47
CA VAL A 56 0.69 -4.77 4.56
C VAL A 56 -0.69 -4.17 4.70
N LEU A 57 -1.22 -4.17 5.93
CA LEU A 57 -2.51 -3.57 6.26
C LEU A 57 -2.28 -2.26 7.02
N LEU A 58 -2.84 -1.16 6.53
CA LEU A 58 -2.73 0.17 7.14
C LEU A 58 -4.11 0.80 7.26
N GLU A 59 -4.35 1.49 8.36
CA GLU A 59 -5.60 2.24 8.54
C GLU A 59 -5.70 3.34 7.46
N PRO A 60 -6.91 3.65 6.96
CA PRO A 60 -7.10 4.79 6.07
C PRO A 60 -6.59 6.07 6.76
N ARG A 61 -5.60 6.73 6.16
CA ARG A 61 -5.17 8.05 6.63
C ARG A 61 -6.31 9.04 6.49
N GLU A 62 -6.49 9.91 7.47
CA GLU A 62 -7.40 11.04 7.31
C GLU A 62 -6.91 11.93 6.16
N GLU A 63 -7.85 12.46 5.37
CA GLU A 63 -7.67 13.08 4.05
C GLU A 63 -6.82 14.37 4.04
N ASN A 64 -6.12 14.68 5.13
CA ASN A 64 -5.35 15.90 5.34
C ASN A 64 -3.83 15.69 5.42
N SER A 65 -3.33 14.51 5.03
CA SER A 65 -1.88 14.27 4.95
C SER A 65 -1.40 14.48 3.51
N PRO A 66 -0.48 15.42 3.23
CA PRO A 66 0.05 15.59 1.87
C PRO A 66 0.64 14.26 1.40
N GLN A 67 0.10 13.77 0.28
CA GLN A 67 0.66 12.64 -0.43
C GLN A 67 2.10 13.03 -0.79
N GLN A 68 3.07 12.34 -0.20
CA GLN A 68 4.46 12.48 -0.58
C GLN A 68 4.61 11.81 -1.95
N SER A 69 4.22 12.55 -2.98
CA SER A 69 4.55 12.29 -4.36
C SER A 69 6.07 12.30 -4.43
N THR A 70 6.68 11.13 -4.48
CA THR A 70 8.06 10.98 -4.93
C THR A 70 8.06 11.30 -6.43
N ALA A 71 8.02 12.59 -6.77
CA ALA A 71 8.36 13.06 -8.10
C ALA A 71 9.88 12.87 -8.27
N PRO A 72 10.36 12.32 -9.39
CA PRO A 72 11.78 12.37 -9.71
C PRO A 72 12.17 13.84 -9.82
N VAL A 73 13.20 14.25 -9.09
CA VAL A 73 13.77 15.59 -9.23
C VAL A 73 14.38 15.69 -10.64
N GLU A 74 13.67 16.36 -11.54
CA GLU A 74 14.14 16.75 -12.86
C GLU A 74 15.37 17.66 -12.68
N THR A 75 16.55 17.14 -13.04
CA THR A 75 17.80 17.89 -12.97
C THR A 75 17.86 18.85 -14.15
N ALA A 76 17.59 20.13 -13.90
CA ALA A 76 17.85 21.20 -14.86
C ALA A 76 19.34 21.55 -14.90
N GLN A 77 19.77 21.94 -16.11
CA GLN A 77 21.11 22.08 -16.67
C GLN A 77 22.05 23.06 -15.97
#